data_AF-A0A8H5DDF6-F1
#
_entry.id   AF-A0A8H5DDF6-F1
#
_cell.length_a   1.000
_cell.length_b   1.000
_cell.length_c   1.000
_cell.angle_alpha   90.00
_cell.angle_beta   90.00
_cell.angle_gamma   90.00
#
_symmetry.space_group_name_H-M   'P 1'
#
loop_
_entity.id
_entity.type
_entity.pdbx_description
1 polymer ?
#
loop_
_entity_poly.entity_id
_entity_poly.type
_entity_poly.pdbx_seq_one_letter_code
_entity_poly.pdbx_strand_id
1 'polypeptide(L)'
;MFRSAVLRSLRVAARPAVRSFAIAPRAAAVPAVPKIQSFQAVRFYSAGGALNKDEVEGRIISLLQGFDKVNDVSNIKSSAHFANDLGLDSLDTVEVVMAIEEEFSIEIPDKDADSIHSVNQAVEYILNQPDAN
;
A
#
# COMPACT_ATOMS: atom_id res chain seq x y z
N MET A 1 75.81 -54.74 7.83
CA MET A 1 75.66 -55.72 6.72
C MET A 1 75.03 -56.99 7.31
N PHE A 2 74.18 -57.69 6.52
CA PHE A 2 73.38 -58.90 6.84
C PHE A 2 72.07 -58.62 7.61
N ARG A 3 70.92 -58.40 6.96
CA ARG A 3 70.01 -59.31 6.22
C ARG A 3 69.61 -60.56 7.01
N SER A 4 68.37 -60.59 7.51
CA SER A 4 67.56 -61.81 7.68
C SER A 4 66.07 -61.45 7.81
N ALA A 5 65.26 -62.09 6.97
CA ALA A 5 63.82 -61.88 6.80
C ALA A 5 63.04 -62.94 7.60
N VAL A 6 61.87 -62.58 8.15
CA VAL A 6 60.88 -63.56 8.59
C VAL A 6 59.46 -63.12 8.19
N LEU A 7 59.05 -63.69 7.05
CA LEU A 7 57.77 -64.32 6.75
C LEU A 7 56.44 -63.63 7.13
N ARG A 8 55.90 -63.02 6.06
CA ARG A 8 54.51 -62.79 5.69
C ARG A 8 53.57 -63.96 6.03
N SER A 9 52.59 -63.72 6.89
CA SER A 9 51.41 -64.58 7.06
C SER A 9 50.17 -63.85 6.55
N LEU A 10 49.68 -64.23 5.37
CA LEU A 10 48.36 -63.86 4.86
C LEU A 10 47.34 -64.88 5.39
N ARG A 11 46.38 -64.45 6.21
CA ARG A 11 45.14 -65.20 6.41
C ARG A 11 44.02 -64.53 5.62
N VAL A 12 43.66 -65.17 4.51
CA VAL A 12 42.43 -64.92 3.76
C VAL A 12 41.29 -65.59 4.53
N ALA A 13 40.37 -64.81 5.08
CA ALA A 13 39.12 -65.32 5.66
C ALA A 13 37.98 -65.06 4.67
N ALA A 14 37.45 -66.15 4.11
CA ALA A 14 36.33 -66.16 3.20
C ALA A 14 35.01 -65.81 3.91
N ARG A 15 34.13 -65.11 3.19
CA ARG A 15 32.81 -64.63 3.60
C ARG A 15 31.82 -65.81 3.68
N PRO A 16 30.79 -65.74 4.53
CA PRO A 16 29.48 -66.24 4.15
C PRO A 16 28.50 -65.07 3.99
N ALA A 17 28.03 -64.85 2.76
CA ALA A 17 26.93 -63.94 2.49
C ALA A 17 25.61 -64.64 2.88
N VAL A 18 25.01 -64.23 4.00
CA VAL A 18 23.68 -64.68 4.41
C VAL A 18 22.66 -64.05 3.45
N ARG A 19 21.98 -64.87 2.67
CA ARG A 19 20.97 -64.46 1.68
C ARG A 19 19.63 -64.31 2.41
N SER A 20 19.31 -63.10 2.86
CA SER A 20 18.01 -62.77 3.46
C SER A 20 16.93 -62.70 2.37
N PHE A 21 15.97 -63.62 2.44
CA PHE A 21 14.72 -63.52 1.68
C PHE A 21 13.81 -62.50 2.38
N ALA A 22 13.59 -61.34 1.78
CA ALA A 22 12.60 -60.38 2.24
C ALA A 22 11.23 -60.73 1.64
N ILE A 23 10.27 -61.06 2.51
CA ILE A 23 8.84 -61.15 2.15
C ILE A 23 8.29 -59.72 2.19
N ALA A 24 7.91 -59.18 1.04
CA ALA A 24 7.30 -57.85 0.97
C ALA A 24 5.87 -57.88 1.54
N PRO A 25 5.49 -56.99 2.46
CA PRO A 25 4.09 -56.84 2.83
C PRO A 25 3.33 -56.15 1.70
N ARG A 26 2.20 -56.74 1.32
CA ARG A 26 1.28 -56.23 0.30
C ARG A 26 0.67 -54.92 0.81
N ALA A 27 1.11 -53.80 0.24
CA ALA A 27 0.58 -52.47 0.55
C ALA A 27 -0.92 -52.41 0.20
N ALA A 28 -1.77 -52.26 1.22
CA ALA A 28 -3.16 -51.91 1.02
C ALA A 28 -3.22 -50.46 0.51
N ALA A 29 -3.71 -50.28 -0.71
CA ALA A 29 -3.93 -48.97 -1.30
C ALA A 29 -5.04 -48.24 -0.53
N VAL A 30 -4.68 -47.21 0.24
CA VAL A 30 -5.64 -46.26 0.81
C VAL A 30 -6.09 -45.34 -0.33
N PRO A 31 -7.40 -45.14 -0.59
CA PRO A 31 -7.84 -44.20 -1.60
C PRO A 31 -7.44 -42.78 -1.18
N ALA A 32 -6.76 -42.08 -2.09
CA ALA A 32 -6.29 -40.72 -1.87
C ALA A 32 -7.48 -39.76 -1.71
N VAL A 33 -7.60 -39.14 -0.53
CA VAL A 33 -8.50 -37.99 -0.33
C VAL A 33 -7.93 -36.82 -1.14
N PRO A 34 -8.71 -36.17 -2.02
CA PRO A 34 -8.23 -35.00 -2.73
C PRO A 34 -7.97 -33.89 -1.71
N LYS A 35 -6.73 -33.42 -1.62
CA LYS A 35 -6.39 -32.19 -0.90
C LYS A 35 -7.10 -31.05 -1.63
N ILE A 36 -8.24 -30.62 -1.09
CA ILE A 36 -8.85 -29.35 -1.46
C ILE A 36 -7.80 -28.28 -1.15
N GLN A 37 -7.14 -27.80 -2.20
CA GLN A 37 -6.25 -26.66 -2.08
C GLN A 37 -7.10 -25.51 -1.57
N SER A 38 -6.79 -25.04 -0.37
CA SER A 38 -7.37 -23.85 0.19
C SER A 38 -7.12 -22.71 -0.80
N PHE A 39 -8.15 -22.33 -1.55
CA PHE A 39 -8.17 -21.07 -2.25
C PHE A 39 -8.03 -20.01 -1.16
N GLN A 40 -6.82 -19.48 -0.99
CA GLN A 40 -6.66 -18.26 -0.23
C GLN A 40 -7.39 -17.19 -1.04
N ALA A 41 -8.59 -16.86 -0.59
CA ALA A 41 -9.33 -15.72 -1.10
C ALA A 41 -8.44 -14.49 -0.83
N VAL A 42 -7.73 -14.04 -1.85
CA VAL A 42 -7.03 -12.75 -1.82
C VAL A 42 -8.13 -11.71 -1.67
N ARG A 43 -8.31 -11.22 -0.44
CA ARG A 43 -9.23 -10.13 -0.16
C ARG A 43 -8.62 -8.89 -0.81
N PHE A 44 -9.17 -8.50 -1.96
CA PHE A 44 -8.94 -7.19 -2.55
C PHE A 44 -9.59 -6.17 -1.62
N TYR A 45 -8.85 -5.68 -0.64
CA TYR A 45 -9.19 -4.43 0.01
C TYR A 45 -9.01 -3.34 -1.04
N SER A 46 -10.02 -2.49 -1.22
CA SER A 46 -9.88 -1.24 -1.95
C SER A 46 -8.68 -0.51 -1.34
N ALA A 47 -7.54 -0.53 -2.03
CA ALA A 47 -6.40 0.27 -1.62
C ALA A 47 -6.88 1.72 -1.62
N GLY A 48 -6.69 2.43 -0.50
CA GLY A 48 -6.99 3.86 -0.40
C GLY A 48 -6.41 4.55 -1.61
N GLY A 49 -7.28 5.10 -2.45
CA GLY A 49 -6.87 5.79 -3.66
C GLY A 49 -6.02 6.96 -3.24
N ALA A 50 -4.78 7.02 -3.70
CA ALA A 50 -4.02 8.24 -3.61
C ALA A 50 -4.86 9.34 -4.27
N LEU A 51 -5.15 10.41 -3.53
CA LEU A 51 -5.91 11.52 -4.06
C LEU A 51 -5.19 12.09 -5.29
N ASN A 52 -5.88 12.10 -6.43
CA ASN A 52 -5.35 12.73 -7.63
C ASN A 52 -5.52 14.24 -7.49
N LYS A 53 -4.51 15.02 -7.93
CA LYS A 53 -4.56 16.49 -7.93
C LYS A 53 -5.86 17.03 -8.56
N ASP A 54 -6.24 16.45 -9.68
CA ASP A 54 -7.42 16.85 -10.45
C ASP A 54 -8.73 16.59 -9.69
N GLU A 55 -8.79 15.54 -8.86
CA GLU A 55 -9.96 15.23 -8.04
C GLU A 55 -10.11 16.23 -6.89
N VAL A 56 -9.01 16.52 -6.19
CA VAL A 56 -8.97 17.52 -5.10
C VAL A 56 -9.38 18.89 -5.65
N GLU A 57 -8.80 19.29 -6.77
CA GLU A 57 -9.12 20.55 -7.43
C GLU A 57 -10.61 20.60 -7.84
N GLY A 58 -11.14 19.53 -8.43
CA GLY A 58 -12.55 19.44 -8.82
C GLY A 58 -13.52 19.56 -7.63
N ARG A 59 -13.18 18.94 -6.49
CA ARG A 59 -13.99 19.06 -5.25
C ARG A 59 -13.93 20.47 -4.68
N ILE A 60 -12.76 21.11 -4.63
CA ILE A 60 -12.63 22.49 -4.14
C ILE A 60 -13.39 23.48 -5.03
N ILE A 61 -13.31 23.31 -6.36
CA ILE A 61 -14.09 24.15 -7.29
C ILE A 61 -15.60 23.96 -7.06
N SER A 62 -16.03 22.74 -6.79
CA SER A 62 -17.43 22.43 -6.49
C SER A 62 -17.89 23.06 -5.17
N LEU A 63 -17.05 23.06 -4.13
CA LEU A 63 -17.28 23.80 -2.89
C LEU A 63 -17.43 25.31 -3.15
N LEU A 64 -16.50 25.91 -3.89
CA LEU A 64 -16.53 27.34 -4.19
C LEU A 64 -17.76 27.76 -5.02
N GLN A 65 -18.29 26.88 -5.86
CA GLN A 65 -19.55 27.14 -6.59
C GLN A 65 -20.78 27.15 -5.67
N GLY A 66 -20.73 26.47 -4.53
CA GLY A 66 -21.78 26.46 -3.51
C GLY A 66 -21.74 27.64 -2.55
N PHE A 67 -20.68 28.45 -2.58
CA PHE A 67 -20.55 29.63 -1.74
C PHE A 67 -21.31 30.82 -2.34
N ASP A 68 -22.33 31.31 -1.63
CA ASP A 68 -23.20 32.41 -2.06
C ASP A 68 -22.44 33.73 -2.35
N LYS A 69 -21.24 33.89 -1.81
CA LYS A 69 -20.40 35.09 -1.99
C LYS A 69 -19.60 35.07 -3.30
N VAL A 70 -19.49 33.92 -3.96
CA VAL A 70 -18.80 33.77 -5.25
C VAL A 70 -19.81 33.94 -6.39
N ASN A 71 -19.89 35.15 -6.93
CA ASN A 71 -20.90 35.49 -7.95
C ASN A 71 -20.54 35.02 -9.37
N ASP A 72 -19.25 34.82 -9.68
CA ASP A 72 -18.75 34.57 -11.02
C ASP A 72 -18.02 33.21 -11.14
N VAL A 73 -18.75 32.19 -11.60
CA VAL A 73 -18.20 30.84 -11.84
C VAL A 73 -17.04 30.86 -12.85
N SER A 74 -17.02 31.85 -13.76
CA SER A 74 -15.94 32.04 -14.75
C SER A 74 -14.61 32.49 -14.14
N ASN A 75 -14.63 33.06 -12.94
CA ASN A 75 -13.43 33.52 -12.23
C ASN A 75 -12.81 32.43 -11.36
N ILE A 76 -13.54 31.34 -11.08
CA ILE A 76 -13.05 30.19 -10.33
C ILE A 76 -12.06 29.41 -11.23
N LYS A 77 -10.77 29.72 -11.07
CA LYS A 77 -9.66 29.05 -11.74
C LYS A 77 -8.75 28.43 -10.70
N SER A 78 -8.01 27.41 -11.08
CA SER A 78 -6.97 26.77 -10.24
C SER A 78 -5.93 27.79 -9.73
N SER A 79 -5.63 28.81 -10.52
CA SER A 79 -4.69 29.88 -10.19
C SER A 79 -5.34 31.10 -9.51
N ALA A 80 -6.65 31.07 -9.27
CA ALA A 80 -7.36 32.23 -8.72
C ALA A 80 -7.01 32.46 -7.25
N HIS A 81 -6.85 33.73 -6.90
CA HIS A 81 -6.60 34.18 -5.55
C HIS A 81 -7.93 34.53 -4.85
N PHE A 82 -8.17 33.98 -3.65
CA PHE A 82 -9.43 34.15 -2.92
C PHE A 82 -9.81 35.63 -2.70
N ALA A 83 -8.86 36.46 -2.27
CA ALA A 83 -9.12 37.88 -2.03
C ALA A 83 -9.15 38.73 -3.32
N ASN A 84 -8.15 38.54 -4.21
CA ASN A 84 -7.98 39.45 -5.36
C ASN A 84 -8.87 39.12 -6.55
N ASP A 85 -9.10 37.83 -6.83
CA ASP A 85 -9.86 37.41 -8.01
C ASP A 85 -11.32 37.09 -7.67
N LEU A 86 -11.57 36.43 -6.53
CA LEU A 86 -12.92 36.08 -6.09
C LEU A 86 -13.54 37.15 -5.18
N GLY A 87 -12.75 38.13 -4.71
CA GLY A 87 -13.25 39.24 -3.90
C GLY A 87 -13.74 38.82 -2.51
N LEU A 88 -13.28 37.68 -2.00
CA LEU A 88 -13.64 37.18 -0.68
C LEU A 88 -12.98 38.06 0.39
N ASP A 89 -13.73 38.39 1.44
CA ASP A 89 -13.16 39.08 2.59
C ASP A 89 -12.34 38.13 3.48
N SER A 90 -11.65 38.68 4.49
CA SER A 90 -10.81 37.88 5.40
C SER A 90 -11.61 36.90 6.27
N LEU A 91 -12.91 37.12 6.46
CA LEU A 91 -13.79 36.22 7.20
C LEU A 91 -14.29 35.09 6.29
N ASP A 92 -14.60 35.43 5.04
CA ASP A 92 -15.01 34.49 3.98
C ASP A 92 -13.91 33.48 3.67
N THR A 93 -12.64 33.92 3.68
CA THR A 93 -11.51 33.00 3.53
C THR A 93 -11.47 31.97 4.66
N VAL A 94 -11.82 32.35 5.89
CA VAL A 94 -11.90 31.41 7.02
C VAL A 94 -13.05 30.42 6.83
N GLU A 95 -14.22 30.90 6.38
CA GLU A 95 -15.37 30.03 6.09
C GLU A 95 -15.05 29.00 4.99
N VAL A 96 -14.36 29.42 3.92
CA VAL A 96 -13.94 28.53 2.82
C VAL A 96 -12.94 27.49 3.33
N VAL A 97 -11.96 27.89 4.14
CA VAL A 97 -10.97 26.95 4.70
C VAL A 97 -11.66 25.92 5.60
N MET A 98 -12.58 26.33 6.47
CA MET A 98 -13.35 25.41 7.30
C MET A 98 -14.19 24.42 6.47
N ALA A 99 -14.78 24.88 5.36
CA ALA A 99 -15.52 23.99 4.46
C ALA A 99 -14.61 22.97 3.75
N ILE A 100 -13.39 23.38 3.41
CA ILE A 100 -12.37 22.47 2.85
C ILE A 100 -11.92 21.45 3.91
N GLU A 101 -11.71 21.87 5.15
CA GLU A 101 -11.40 20.96 6.27
C GLU A 101 -12.46 19.88 6.46
N GLU A 102 -13.74 20.27 6.42
CA GLU A 102 -14.87 19.34 6.56
C GLU A 102 -14.95 18.36 5.38
N GLU A 103 -14.79 18.84 4.14
CA GLU A 103 -14.86 18.01 2.93
C GLU A 103 -13.77 16.94 2.87
N PHE A 104 -12.54 17.29 3.26
CA PHE A 104 -11.41 16.34 3.24
C PHE A 104 -11.17 15.67 4.60
N SER A 105 -11.97 16.00 5.62
CA SER A 105 -11.83 15.51 7.00
C SER A 105 -10.41 15.70 7.57
N ILE A 106 -9.84 16.88 7.33
CA ILE A 106 -8.50 17.28 7.80
C ILE A 106 -8.58 18.45 8.78
N GLU A 107 -7.53 18.65 9.57
CA GLU A 107 -7.37 19.83 10.44
C GLU A 107 -6.23 20.70 9.89
N ILE A 108 -6.53 21.95 9.51
CA ILE A 108 -5.52 22.92 9.04
C ILE A 108 -5.30 23.93 10.17
N PRO A 109 -4.10 24.04 10.73
CA PRO A 109 -3.85 25.04 11.76
C PRO A 109 -3.97 26.46 11.18
N ASP A 110 -4.50 27.42 11.96
CA ASP A 110 -4.70 28.81 11.54
C ASP A 110 -3.48 29.45 10.85
N LYS A 111 -2.27 29.10 11.31
CA LYS A 111 -1.01 29.61 10.74
C LYS A 111 -0.78 29.20 9.29
N ASP A 112 -1.20 27.99 8.96
CA ASP A 112 -1.08 27.44 7.60
C ASP A 112 -2.27 27.94 6.76
N ALA A 113 -3.47 28.00 7.34
CA ALA A 113 -4.66 28.57 6.70
C ALA A 113 -4.43 30.01 6.22
N ASP A 114 -3.80 30.85 7.05
CA ASP A 114 -3.45 32.24 6.71
C ASP A 114 -2.49 32.34 5.52
N SER A 115 -1.70 31.29 5.24
CA SER A 115 -0.76 31.25 4.12
C SER A 115 -1.39 30.75 2.82
N ILE A 116 -2.59 30.17 2.89
CA ILE A 116 -3.33 29.62 1.75
C ILE A 116 -4.17 30.74 1.14
N HIS A 117 -3.70 31.26 0.02
CA HIS A 117 -4.27 32.42 -0.65
C HIS A 117 -4.93 32.07 -2.00
N SER A 118 -4.61 30.91 -2.56
CA SER A 118 -5.08 30.45 -3.86
C SER A 118 -5.51 28.99 -3.85
N VAL A 119 -6.34 28.61 -4.82
CA VAL A 119 -6.84 27.23 -4.98
C VAL A 119 -5.68 26.25 -5.16
N ASN A 120 -4.68 26.59 -5.98
CA ASN A 120 -3.49 25.76 -6.17
C ASN A 120 -2.75 25.46 -4.86
N GLN A 121 -2.62 26.45 -3.97
CA GLN A 121 -1.95 26.26 -2.68
C GLN A 121 -2.77 25.35 -1.76
N ALA A 122 -4.09 25.50 -1.74
CA ALA A 122 -4.97 24.61 -0.99
C ALA A 122 -4.85 23.16 -1.49
N VAL A 123 -4.86 22.96 -2.81
CA VAL A 123 -4.68 21.64 -3.43
C VAL A 123 -3.32 21.03 -3.04
N GLU A 124 -2.24 21.80 -3.13
CA GLU A 124 -0.91 21.33 -2.76
C GLU A 124 -0.81 20.98 -1.27
N TYR A 125 -1.47 21.76 -0.41
CA TYR A 125 -1.54 21.46 1.02
C TYR A 125 -2.25 20.13 1.29
N ILE A 126 -3.42 19.92 0.68
CA ILE A 126 -4.22 18.70 0.85
C ILE A 126 -3.47 17.47 0.33
N LEU A 127 -2.78 17.56 -0.80
CA LEU A 127 -2.00 16.46 -1.35
C LEU A 127 -0.81 16.06 -0.47
N ASN A 128 -0.26 17.01 0.29
CA ASN A 128 0.82 16.73 1.25
C ASN A 128 0.30 16.07 2.52
N GLN A 129 -1.02 16.09 2.78
CA GLN A 129 -1.61 15.49 3.95
C GLN A 129 -2.02 14.03 3.67
N PRO A 130 -1.42 13.04 4.35
CA PRO A 130 -1.70 11.63 4.10
C PRO A 130 -3.09 11.18 4.57
N ASP A 131 -3.77 11.99 5.40
CA ASP A 131 -5.08 11.69 5.99
C ASP A 131 -6.25 12.25 5.15
N ALA A 132 -5.98 12.98 4.07
CA ALA A 132 -7.01 13.50 3.19
C ALA A 132 -7.67 12.39 2.35
N ASN A 133 -9.01 12.39 2.26
CA ASN A 133 -9.86 11.38 1.60
C ASN A 133 -10.73 11.92 0.45
#